data_AF-A0A7S2DM67-F1
#
_entry.id   AF-A0A7S2DM67-F1
#
_cell.length_a   1.000
_cell.length_b   1.000
_cell.length_c   1.000
_cell.angle_alpha   90.00
_cell.angle_beta   90.00
_cell.angle_gamma   90.00
#
_symmetry.space_group_name_H-M   'P 1'
#
loop_
_entity.id
_entity.type
_entity.pdbx_description
1 polymer ?
#
loop_
_entity_poly.entity_id
_entity_poly.type
_entity_poly.pdbx_seq_one_letter_code
_entity_poly.pdbx_strand_id
1 'polypeptide(L)'
;KERQKKMRPKKGDASTGFGEDDDDADLLWLLGIHDGTYDLHNDFQRSPCVDEAVRLEPALSGLLRRLGSLLRQWPDNAVLLMLTRIATRLRQSGIASPVAKLLAGVEVLVQQSQQWEETASKRVSLSEALQPLKDLIERWRRQEFQSWPMLLRARETDAAAKG
;
A
#
# COMPACT_ATOMS: atom_id res chain seq x y z
N LYS A 1 -33.65 -35.13 9.14
CA LYS A 1 -34.87 -34.41 8.70
C LYS A 1 -34.61 -32.92 8.97
N GLU A 2 -33.93 -32.19 8.07
CA GLU A 2 -34.49 -31.62 6.83
C GLU A 2 -35.55 -30.57 7.22
N ARG A 3 -35.41 -29.25 7.00
CA ARG A 3 -35.06 -28.56 5.75
C ARG A 3 -34.51 -27.14 6.00
N GLN A 4 -33.30 -26.89 5.52
CA GLN A 4 -32.89 -25.55 5.11
C GLN A 4 -33.70 -25.16 3.87
N LYS A 5 -34.33 -23.98 3.91
CA LYS A 5 -35.07 -23.43 2.78
C LYS A 5 -34.06 -22.83 1.80
N LYS A 6 -33.98 -23.45 0.63
CA LYS A 6 -33.25 -23.00 -0.56
C LYS A 6 -33.60 -21.55 -0.90
N MET A 7 -32.58 -20.75 -1.18
CA MET A 7 -32.73 -19.60 -2.07
C MET A 7 -31.45 -19.50 -2.91
N ARG A 8 -31.59 -19.83 -4.19
CA ARG A 8 -30.57 -19.67 -5.23
C ARG A 8 -30.81 -18.34 -5.97
N PRO A 9 -29.79 -17.82 -6.69
CA PRO A 9 -29.61 -16.40 -6.95
C PRO A 9 -30.48 -15.90 -8.11
N LYS A 10 -30.85 -14.61 -8.07
CA LYS A 10 -31.30 -13.92 -9.27
C LYS A 10 -30.09 -13.45 -10.07
N LYS A 11 -29.98 -13.97 -11.30
CA LYS A 11 -29.19 -13.38 -12.39
C LYS A 11 -29.95 -12.20 -13.01
N GLY A 12 -29.20 -11.18 -13.41
CA GLY A 12 -29.60 -10.06 -14.25
C GLY A 12 -28.72 -8.86 -13.90
N ASP A 13 -28.03 -8.17 -14.79
CA ASP A 13 -27.69 -8.40 -16.19
C ASP A 13 -26.38 -7.61 -16.43
N ALA A 14 -25.62 -7.99 -17.45
CA ALA A 14 -24.26 -7.53 -17.71
C ALA A 14 -24.12 -6.00 -17.79
N SER A 15 -23.17 -5.46 -17.03
CA SER A 15 -22.32 -4.37 -17.49
C SER A 15 -20.90 -4.64 -16.99
N THR A 16 -19.96 -4.66 -17.92
CA THR A 16 -18.54 -4.99 -17.77
C THR A 16 -17.90 -4.24 -16.62
N GLY A 17 -17.85 -4.86 -15.44
CA GLY A 17 -17.05 -4.41 -14.31
C GLY A 17 -15.78 -5.24 -14.26
N PHE A 18 -14.63 -4.58 -14.34
CA PHE A 18 -13.34 -5.15 -13.96
C PHE A 18 -13.53 -5.99 -12.68
N GLY A 19 -13.12 -7.26 -12.70
CA GLY A 19 -13.13 -8.08 -11.50
C GLY A 19 -12.22 -7.43 -10.47
N GLU A 20 -12.80 -6.68 -9.53
CA GLU A 20 -12.17 -6.38 -8.25
C GLU A 20 -12.12 -7.72 -7.52
N ASP A 21 -10.95 -8.34 -7.60
CA ASP A 21 -10.63 -9.59 -6.93
C ASP A 21 -10.89 -9.41 -5.43
N ASP A 22 -11.76 -10.25 -4.86
CA ASP A 22 -12.06 -10.34 -3.41
C ASP A 22 -10.79 -10.51 -2.55
N ASP A 23 -9.67 -10.92 -3.15
CA ASP A 23 -8.35 -10.97 -2.53
C ASP A 23 -7.84 -9.57 -2.11
N ASP A 24 -8.23 -8.49 -2.79
CA ASP A 24 -7.81 -7.11 -2.48
C ASP A 24 -8.36 -6.63 -1.13
N ALA A 25 -9.58 -7.02 -0.79
CA ALA A 25 -10.21 -6.68 0.48
C ALA A 25 -9.48 -7.35 1.66
N ASP A 26 -9.07 -8.61 1.50
CA ASP A 26 -8.41 -9.40 2.56
C ASP A 26 -7.02 -8.84 2.91
N LEU A 27 -6.39 -8.14 1.96
CA LEU A 27 -5.06 -7.54 2.14
C LEU A 27 -5.13 -6.14 2.68
N LEU A 28 -6.12 -5.38 2.24
CA LEU A 28 -6.43 -4.10 2.86
C LEU A 28 -6.79 -4.34 4.33
N TRP A 29 -7.52 -5.41 4.64
CA TRP A 29 -7.72 -5.91 6.01
C TRP A 29 -6.41 -6.34 6.71
N LEU A 30 -5.56 -7.17 6.10
CA LEU A 30 -4.27 -7.62 6.67
C LEU A 30 -3.25 -6.49 6.86
N LEU A 31 -3.30 -5.44 6.04
CA LEU A 31 -2.45 -4.26 6.13
C LEU A 31 -3.01 -3.20 7.11
N GLY A 32 -4.18 -3.46 7.74
CA GLY A 32 -4.84 -2.51 8.64
C GLY A 32 -5.43 -1.28 7.94
N ILE A 33 -5.52 -1.31 6.61
CA ILE A 33 -6.02 -0.23 5.77
C ILE A 33 -7.51 -0.50 5.50
N HIS A 34 -8.37 -0.19 6.47
CA HIS A 34 -9.82 -0.37 6.31
C HIS A 34 -10.41 0.71 5.39
N ASP A 35 -11.33 0.30 4.53
CA ASP A 35 -12.18 1.19 3.75
C ASP A 35 -12.89 2.20 4.68
N GLY A 36 -12.72 3.49 4.38
CA GLY A 36 -13.75 4.48 4.70
C GLY A 36 -13.45 5.63 5.66
N THR A 37 -12.26 5.77 6.28
CA THR A 37 -12.00 6.93 7.16
C THR A 37 -10.63 7.60 7.01
N TYR A 38 -10.01 7.54 5.84
CA TYR A 38 -9.07 8.61 5.47
C TYR A 38 -9.93 9.73 4.93
N ASP A 39 -10.10 10.80 5.72
CA ASP A 39 -10.82 12.01 5.31
C ASP A 39 -10.17 12.54 4.01
N LEU A 40 -10.79 12.19 2.88
CA LEU A 40 -10.32 12.32 1.49
C LEU A 40 -10.49 13.75 0.97
N HIS A 41 -10.13 14.70 1.81
CA HIS A 41 -10.42 16.11 1.61
C HIS A 41 -9.12 16.91 1.57
N ASN A 42 -8.20 16.44 0.74
CA ASN A 42 -6.87 17.01 0.61
C ASN A 42 -6.40 16.90 -0.85
N ASP A 43 -6.15 18.02 -1.50
CA ASP A 43 -5.68 18.06 -2.90
C ASP A 43 -4.27 17.45 -3.07
N PHE A 44 -3.49 17.32 -1.98
CA PHE A 44 -2.25 16.53 -1.96
C PHE A 44 -2.51 15.02 -2.19
N GLN A 45 -3.69 14.52 -1.81
CA GLN A 45 -4.10 13.13 -2.03
C GLN A 45 -4.82 12.89 -3.35
N ARG A 46 -5.08 13.94 -4.14
CA ARG A 46 -5.75 13.84 -5.44
C ARG A 46 -4.81 13.90 -6.65
N SER A 47 -3.56 14.32 -6.47
CA SER A 47 -2.61 14.37 -7.59
C SER A 47 -1.99 12.99 -7.82
N PRO A 48 -2.23 12.34 -8.98
CA PRO A 48 -1.45 11.17 -9.36
C PRO A 48 0.01 11.61 -9.53
N CYS A 49 0.85 11.25 -8.57
CA CYS A 49 2.25 11.64 -8.59
C CYS A 49 3.04 10.58 -9.35
N VAL A 50 2.92 10.61 -10.68
CA VAL A 50 3.65 9.73 -11.60
C VAL A 50 5.15 9.73 -11.25
N ASP A 51 5.71 10.89 -10.88
CA ASP A 51 7.11 11.01 -10.46
C ASP A 51 7.46 10.21 -9.20
N GLU A 52 6.57 10.15 -8.20
CA GLU A 52 6.84 9.43 -6.95
C GLU A 52 6.62 7.92 -7.13
N ALA A 53 5.65 7.53 -7.98
CA ALA A 53 5.50 6.14 -8.41
C ALA A 53 6.74 5.63 -9.16
N VAL A 54 7.31 6.47 -10.03
CA VAL A 54 8.56 6.18 -10.75
C VAL A 54 9.74 6.04 -9.78
N ARG A 55 9.78 6.83 -8.70
CA ARG A 55 10.82 6.72 -7.65
C ARG A 55 10.67 5.47 -6.78
N LEU A 56 9.43 5.02 -6.57
CA LEU A 56 9.13 3.82 -5.79
C LEU A 56 9.57 2.54 -6.51
N GLU A 57 9.45 2.49 -7.83
CA GLU A 57 9.77 1.31 -8.65
C GLU A 57 11.18 0.72 -8.37
N PRO A 58 12.28 1.48 -8.46
CA PRO A 58 13.62 0.92 -8.27
C PRO A 58 13.84 0.42 -6.84
N ALA A 59 13.22 1.06 -5.85
CA ALA A 59 13.29 0.65 -4.45
C ALA A 59 12.59 -0.70 -4.24
N LEU A 60 11.35 -0.86 -4.73
CA LEU A 60 10.62 -2.13 -4.67
C LEU A 60 11.31 -3.23 -5.47
N SER A 61 11.83 -2.92 -6.66
CA SER A 61 12.57 -3.86 -7.50
C SER A 61 13.87 -4.35 -6.82
N GLY A 62 14.57 -3.48 -6.10
CA GLY A 62 15.71 -3.84 -5.27
C GLY A 62 15.33 -4.83 -4.16
N LEU A 63 14.27 -4.53 -3.42
CA LEU A 63 13.77 -5.40 -2.35
C LEU A 63 13.30 -6.76 -2.87
N LEU A 64 12.48 -6.80 -3.94
CA LEU A 64 11.98 -8.03 -4.53
C LEU A 64 13.12 -8.96 -5.00
N ARG A 65 14.19 -8.38 -5.57
CA ARG A 65 15.37 -9.15 -5.96
C ARG A 65 16.06 -9.79 -4.76
N ARG A 66 16.18 -9.05 -3.65
CA ARG A 66 16.75 -9.55 -2.41
C ARG A 66 15.88 -10.64 -1.79
N LEU A 67 14.57 -10.41 -1.69
CA LEU A 67 13.58 -11.38 -1.21
C LEU A 67 13.62 -12.68 -2.03
N GLY A 68 13.66 -12.59 -3.36
CA GLY A 68 13.80 -13.76 -4.22
C GLY A 68 15.10 -14.55 -3.98
N SER A 69 16.20 -13.87 -3.64
CA SER A 69 17.44 -14.55 -3.25
C SER A 69 17.38 -15.25 -1.90
N LEU A 70 16.58 -14.74 -0.97
CA LEU A 70 16.36 -15.38 0.33
C LEU A 70 15.39 -16.55 0.19
N LEU A 71 14.31 -16.40 -0.59
CA LEU A 71 13.35 -17.48 -0.86
C LEU A 71 13.98 -18.68 -1.57
N ARG A 72 15.05 -18.51 -2.35
CA ARG A 72 15.83 -19.65 -2.88
C ARG A 72 16.48 -20.52 -1.80
N GLN A 73 16.79 -19.93 -0.65
CA GLN A 73 17.38 -20.63 0.50
C GLN A 73 16.29 -21.10 1.48
N TRP A 74 15.20 -20.33 1.62
CA TRP A 74 14.08 -20.60 2.51
C TRP A 74 12.74 -20.47 1.76
N PRO A 75 12.38 -21.44 0.89
CA PRO A 75 11.23 -21.32 -0.01
C PRO A 75 9.88 -21.20 0.71
N ASP A 76 9.74 -21.87 1.85
CA ASP A 76 8.49 -21.92 2.61
C ASP A 76 8.45 -20.92 3.78
N ASN A 77 9.35 -19.94 3.81
CA ASN A 77 9.35 -18.94 4.88
C ASN A 77 8.16 -17.98 4.72
N ALA A 78 7.20 -18.08 5.64
CA ALA A 78 5.97 -17.31 5.63
C ALA A 78 6.20 -15.78 5.60
N VAL A 79 7.19 -15.27 6.34
CA VAL A 79 7.49 -13.83 6.39
C VAL A 79 8.01 -13.35 5.04
N LEU A 80 8.98 -14.05 4.45
CA LEU A 80 9.53 -13.68 3.14
C LEU A 80 8.48 -13.74 2.01
N LEU A 81 7.58 -14.73 2.06
CA LEU A 81 6.46 -14.84 1.12
C LEU A 81 5.47 -13.68 1.30
N MET A 82 5.12 -13.34 2.54
CA MET A 82 4.25 -12.20 2.86
C MET A 82 4.85 -10.89 2.35
N LEU A 83 6.13 -10.61 2.65
CA LEU A 83 6.81 -9.39 2.20
C LEU A 83 6.84 -9.29 0.67
N THR A 84 7.05 -10.42 -0.01
CA THR A 84 7.04 -10.48 -1.49
C THR A 84 5.66 -10.12 -2.05
N ARG A 85 4.58 -10.62 -1.44
CA ARG A 85 3.20 -10.30 -1.84
C ARG A 85 2.90 -8.82 -1.67
N ILE A 86 3.24 -8.23 -0.52
CA ILE A 86 3.03 -6.81 -0.25
C ILE A 86 3.79 -5.94 -1.26
N ALA A 87 5.09 -6.21 -1.46
CA ALA A 87 5.93 -5.46 -2.38
C ALA A 87 5.46 -5.57 -3.85
N THR A 88 4.99 -6.75 -4.27
CA THR A 88 4.47 -6.96 -5.63
C THR A 88 3.20 -6.15 -5.87
N ARG A 89 2.30 -6.09 -4.88
CA ARG A 89 1.05 -5.33 -5.00
C ARG A 89 1.26 -3.83 -4.99
N LEU A 90 2.15 -3.32 -4.14
CA LEU A 90 2.58 -1.92 -4.19
C LEU A 90 3.11 -1.51 -5.57
N ARG A 91 3.84 -2.42 -6.23
CA ARG A 91 4.34 -2.17 -7.58
C ARG A 91 3.22 -2.15 -8.62
N GLN A 92 2.20 -2.99 -8.47
CA GLN A 92 1.04 -3.05 -9.38
C GLN A 92 0.09 -1.85 -9.19
N SER A 93 -0.06 -1.33 -7.97
CA SER A 93 -0.94 -0.19 -7.65
C SER A 93 -0.35 1.18 -7.98
N GLY A 94 0.96 1.25 -8.25
CA GLY A 94 1.78 2.46 -8.23
C GLY A 94 1.37 3.63 -9.13
N ILE A 95 0.77 3.39 -10.29
CA ILE A 95 0.57 4.46 -11.30
C ILE A 95 -0.72 5.27 -11.08
N ALA A 96 -1.76 4.65 -10.50
CA ALA A 96 -3.07 5.27 -10.33
C ALA A 96 -3.39 5.65 -8.87
N SER A 97 -2.55 5.24 -7.91
CA SER A 97 -2.83 5.43 -6.49
C SER A 97 -2.33 6.78 -5.96
N PRO A 98 -3.09 7.44 -5.07
CA PRO A 98 -2.60 8.57 -4.27
C PRO A 98 -1.31 8.24 -3.53
N VAL A 99 -0.41 9.22 -3.40
CA VAL A 99 0.86 9.08 -2.64
C VAL A 99 0.62 8.59 -1.21
N ALA A 100 -0.47 9.02 -0.57
CA ALA A 100 -0.83 8.58 0.78
C ALA A 100 -1.10 7.07 0.89
N LYS A 101 -1.73 6.48 -0.14
CA LYS A 101 -1.96 5.02 -0.20
C LYS A 101 -0.64 4.27 -0.40
N LEU A 102 0.25 4.80 -1.23
CA LEU A 102 1.59 4.23 -1.43
C LEU A 102 2.43 4.34 -0.16
N LEU A 103 2.42 5.49 0.52
CA LEU A 103 3.09 5.72 1.80
C LEU A 103 2.65 4.70 2.84
N ALA A 104 1.35 4.54 3.06
CA ALA A 104 0.82 3.57 4.02
C ALA A 104 1.28 2.14 3.70
N GLY A 105 1.21 1.72 2.43
CA GLY A 105 1.65 0.38 2.05
C GLY A 105 3.17 0.18 2.23
N VAL A 106 3.99 1.19 1.93
CA VAL A 106 5.44 1.13 2.13
C VAL A 106 5.81 1.10 3.62
N GLU A 107 5.10 1.85 4.47
CA GLU A 107 5.27 1.81 5.93
C GLU A 107 4.98 0.41 6.48
N VAL A 108 3.88 -0.21 6.06
CA VAL A 108 3.55 -1.57 6.49
C VAL A 108 4.61 -2.56 6.00
N LEU A 109 5.08 -2.45 4.76
CA LEU A 109 6.15 -3.30 4.24
C LEU A 109 7.43 -3.22 5.08
N VAL A 110 7.85 -2.01 5.45
CA VAL A 110 9.01 -1.79 6.32
C VAL A 110 8.77 -2.31 7.74
N GLN A 111 7.56 -2.14 8.28
CA GLN A 111 7.20 -2.67 9.60
C GLN A 111 7.22 -4.20 9.63
N GLN A 112 6.58 -4.86 8.67
CA GLN A 112 6.52 -6.33 8.60
C GLN A 112 7.89 -6.95 8.36
N SER A 113 8.82 -6.23 7.72
CA SER A 113 10.19 -6.72 7.52
C SER A 113 10.98 -6.88 8.82
N GLN A 114 10.56 -6.22 9.91
CA GLN A 114 11.22 -6.36 11.21
C GLN A 114 11.11 -7.79 11.77
N GLN A 115 10.01 -8.49 11.50
CA GLN A 115 9.85 -9.90 11.90
C GLN A 115 10.96 -10.79 11.34
N TRP A 116 11.44 -10.48 10.13
CA TRP A 116 12.59 -11.17 9.56
C TRP A 116 13.90 -10.72 10.22
N GLU A 117 14.09 -9.41 10.41
CA GLU A 117 15.32 -8.84 10.99
C GLU A 117 15.60 -9.30 12.42
N GLU A 118 14.56 -9.58 13.22
CA GLU A 118 14.71 -10.07 14.60
C GLU A 118 15.53 -11.37 14.70
N THR A 119 15.44 -12.22 13.68
CA THR A 119 16.12 -13.53 13.64
C THR A 119 17.18 -13.62 12.55
N ALA A 120 17.25 -12.63 11.67
CA ALA A 120 18.20 -12.59 10.57
C ALA A 120 19.63 -12.30 11.05
N SER A 121 20.58 -13.08 10.55
CA SER A 121 21.99 -12.69 10.61
C SER A 121 22.29 -11.56 9.62
N LYS A 122 23.40 -10.83 9.83
CA LYS A 122 23.85 -9.76 8.92
C LYS A 122 23.90 -10.19 7.45
N ARG A 123 24.25 -11.45 7.16
CA ARG A 123 24.36 -11.97 5.80
C ARG A 123 23.01 -12.08 5.08
N VAL A 124 21.92 -12.25 5.83
CA VAL A 124 20.57 -12.50 5.30
C VAL A 124 19.61 -11.35 5.60
N SER A 125 20.11 -10.26 6.16
CA SER A 125 19.36 -9.02 6.41
C SER A 125 18.83 -8.43 5.10
N LEU A 126 17.68 -7.76 5.23
CA LEU A 126 16.97 -6.91 4.29
C LEU A 126 17.26 -5.42 4.52
N SER A 127 17.91 -5.05 5.62
CA SER A 127 18.16 -3.65 6.01
C SER A 127 18.68 -2.75 4.87
N GLU A 128 19.69 -3.21 4.13
CA GLU A 128 20.22 -2.46 2.98
C GLU A 128 19.20 -2.29 1.84
N ALA A 129 18.40 -3.33 1.57
CA ALA A 129 17.38 -3.30 0.54
C ALA A 129 16.15 -2.45 0.94
N LEU A 130 15.93 -2.25 2.25
CA LEU A 130 14.84 -1.44 2.80
C LEU A 130 15.20 0.05 2.90
N GLN A 131 16.49 0.41 2.89
CA GLN A 131 16.92 1.80 3.08
C GLN A 131 16.27 2.78 2.07
N PRO A 132 16.22 2.49 0.76
CA PRO A 132 15.58 3.40 -0.19
C PRO A 132 14.08 3.60 0.07
N LEU A 133 13.39 2.59 0.63
CA LEU A 133 11.99 2.70 1.00
C LEU A 133 11.79 3.59 2.23
N LYS A 134 12.69 3.52 3.22
CA LYS A 134 12.69 4.41 4.39
C LYS A 134 12.92 5.86 3.98
N ASP A 135 13.85 6.11 3.07
CA ASP A 135 14.14 7.45 2.55
C ASP A 135 12.91 8.06 1.83
N LEU A 136 12.15 7.22 1.11
CA LEU A 136 10.88 7.62 0.49
C LEU A 136 9.79 7.96 1.52
N ILE A 137 9.65 7.15 2.58
CA ILE A 137 8.72 7.44 3.69
C ILE A 137 9.03 8.83 4.25
N GLU A 138 10.28 9.10 4.60
CA GLU A 138 10.66 10.41 5.17
C GLU A 138 10.38 11.57 4.20
N ARG A 139 10.66 11.38 2.91
CA ARG A 139 10.38 12.38 1.87
C ARG A 139 8.89 12.69 1.78
N TRP A 140 8.05 11.67 1.69
CA TRP A 140 6.60 11.84 1.59
C TRP A 140 6.02 12.46 2.86
N ARG A 141 6.52 12.10 4.05
CA ARG A 141 6.16 12.74 5.32
C ARG A 141 6.52 14.22 5.37
N ARG A 142 7.69 14.60 4.85
CA ARG A 142 8.07 16.03 4.73
C ARG A 142 7.16 16.78 3.76
N GLN A 143 6.83 16.18 2.62
CA GLN A 143 5.91 16.77 1.64
C GLN A 143 4.49 16.93 2.23
N GLU A 144 4.00 15.94 2.97
CA GLU A 144 2.74 16.04 3.72
C GLU A 144 2.79 17.26 4.63
N PHE A 145 3.78 17.35 5.53
CA PHE A 145 3.89 18.46 6.47
C PHE A 145 3.95 19.84 5.79
N GLN A 146 4.73 19.96 4.70
CA GLN A 146 4.87 21.21 3.94
C GLN A 146 3.57 21.65 3.24
N SER A 147 2.66 20.72 2.96
CA SER A 147 1.37 21.04 2.33
C SER A 147 0.36 21.64 3.32
N TRP A 148 0.53 21.43 4.64
CA TRP A 148 -0.46 21.82 5.65
C TRP A 148 -0.82 23.31 5.65
N PRO A 149 0.12 24.27 5.52
CA PRO A 149 -0.23 25.68 5.49
C PRO A 149 -1.08 26.08 4.27
N MET A 150 -0.86 25.44 3.11
CA MET A 150 -1.66 25.69 1.92
C MET A 150 -3.08 25.14 2.08
N LEU A 151 -3.20 23.97 2.70
CA LEU A 151 -4.48 23.31 2.93
C LEU A 151 -5.36 24.05 3.95
N LEU A 152 -4.76 24.55 5.03
CA LEU A 152 -5.47 25.37 6.03
C LEU A 152 -6.05 26.63 5.37
N ARG A 153 -5.26 27.31 4.52
CA ARG A 153 -5.73 28.49 3.78
C ARG A 153 -6.85 28.16 2.80
N ALA A 154 -6.76 27.05 2.07
CA ALA A 154 -7.80 26.62 1.14
C ALA A 154 -9.14 26.35 1.86
N ARG A 155 -9.08 25.75 3.06
CA ARG A 155 -10.27 25.52 3.90
C ARG A 155 -10.89 26.81 4.43
N GLU A 156 -10.07 27.77 4.84
CA GLU A 156 -10.53 29.09 5.28
C GLU A 156 -11.23 29.85 4.14
N THR A 157 -10.69 29.79 2.91
CA THR A 157 -11.32 30.42 1.74
C THR A 157 -12.63 29.76 1.33
N ASP A 158 -12.73 28.44 1.39
CA ASP A 158 -13.97 27.70 1.10
C ASP A 158 -15.07 27.97 2.12
N ALA A 159 -14.70 28.16 3.39
CA ALA A 159 -15.64 28.53 4.44
C ALA A 159 -16.14 29.98 4.27
N ALA A 160 -15.25 30.90 3.90
CA ALA A 160 -15.58 32.31 3.65
C ALA A 160 -16.43 32.52 2.38
N ALA A 161 -16.32 31.65 1.38
CA ALA A 161 -17.12 31.73 0.15
C ALA A 161 -18.56 31.18 0.30
N LYS A 162 -18.86 30.51 1.42
CA LYS A 162 -20.18 29.89 1.70
C LYS A 162 -21.02 30.65 2.72
N GLY A 163 -20.51 31.76 3.27
CA GLY A 163 -21.22 32.66 4.20
C GLY A 163 -21.54 34.00 3.55
#